data_AF-A0AAU8UNW6-F1
#
_entry.id   AF-A0AAU8UNW6-F1
#
_cell.length_a   1.000
_cell.length_b   1.000
_cell.length_c   1.000
_cell.angle_alpha   90.00
_cell.angle_beta   90.00
_cell.angle_gamma   90.00
#
_symmetry.space_group_name_H-M   'P 1'
#
loop_
_entity.id
_entity.type
_entity.pdbx_description
1 polymer ?
#
loop_
_entity_poly.entity_id
_entity_poly.type
_entity_poly.pdbx_seq_one_letter_code
_entity_poly.pdbx_strand_id
1 'polypeptide(L)'
;MALKIGELAKRAGLTVRALHHYDAIGLLSPSARSDGGSRQYSHDDVIRLHRIQALKHLGCSLSDIKTYLDDSGIEPVEIIHRQISVLDEQARRALALRDGLQHLAGKIASGGETATADWLNLLEMMTMYERHLTREDLDHLRAQQQQSGAHLDARRIELIAETRSAIDMGLLPENQEAQALAWRWIQHMKDVTGNNARLASGLKSMQEREPRAQEIIGFTPDMHQWISLSIVNARARLFAKYLTPVEFEEVRRRMIARADDWPLLFAEVRAQMEAGADVTDPDVQALARRWQALFRDSYCGDDVALESKIHLALRTEPDLSVGVGLDMPLILFIQKAILALNGSGHRSINAGPKPSAQRVATLRAAHQFLDDPLILEDRLALKILGGANEAAVRSNPGHYDDPLSKGLRMSVVVRSRYAEDEWRKAARNDVRQYVILGAGLDTYAYRENHQARRIFEVDLPATQQWKRECLSAADIEIPASLTYVPMDFEHDTLARALAEAGFRKDEPAFFSWLGVSVYLEEEAILETLRFIASCAPGSAVVFDYVVTPSLLAPMERLGMELVRARVAENGEPWKTDFDPASLVDKIRSLGFSEANNVSPESLNDIYMTGRKDGFRMGGSSRLMHAIV
;
A
#
# COMPACT_ATOMS: atom_id res chain seq x y z
N MET A 1 66.52 15.95 -6.76
CA MET A 1 67.57 15.54 -7.73
C MET A 1 66.99 15.72 -9.12
N ALA A 2 67.59 16.53 -9.99
CA ALA A 2 67.05 16.82 -11.32
C ALA A 2 67.47 15.74 -12.33
N LEU A 3 66.53 15.22 -13.12
CA LEU A 3 66.75 14.14 -14.07
C LEU A 3 67.12 14.69 -15.45
N LYS A 4 68.10 14.07 -16.11
CA LYS A 4 68.39 14.37 -17.53
C LYS A 4 67.31 13.77 -18.43
N ILE A 5 67.06 14.37 -19.59
CA ILE A 5 66.00 13.92 -20.52
C ILE A 5 66.04 12.43 -20.87
N GLY A 6 67.24 11.85 -21.06
CA GLY A 6 67.38 10.41 -21.36
C GLY A 6 67.02 9.51 -20.18
N GLU A 7 67.32 9.93 -18.96
CA GLU A 7 66.94 9.22 -17.74
C GLU A 7 65.44 9.30 -17.48
N LEU A 8 64.85 10.49 -17.70
CA LEU A 8 63.40 10.69 -17.60
C LEU A 8 62.64 9.86 -18.63
N ALA A 9 63.08 9.87 -19.89
CA ALA A 9 62.51 9.05 -20.97
C ALA A 9 62.51 7.55 -20.61
N LYS A 10 63.67 7.04 -20.13
CA LYS A 10 63.81 5.64 -19.72
C LYS A 10 62.93 5.28 -18.54
N ARG A 11 62.81 6.16 -17.53
CA ARG A 11 61.99 5.93 -16.33
C ARG A 11 60.49 6.00 -16.63
N ALA A 12 60.07 6.90 -17.51
CA ALA A 12 58.67 7.08 -17.87
C ALA A 12 58.19 6.14 -19.01
N GLY A 13 59.07 5.31 -19.57
CA GLY A 13 58.74 4.43 -20.71
C GLY A 13 58.42 5.20 -21.99
N LEU A 14 58.99 6.41 -22.15
CA LEU A 14 58.77 7.29 -23.30
C LEU A 14 60.03 7.40 -24.15
N THR A 15 59.86 7.84 -25.40
CA THR A 15 61.01 8.20 -26.24
C THR A 15 61.45 9.63 -25.93
N VAL A 16 62.75 9.92 -26.11
CA VAL A 16 63.27 11.30 -26.02
C VAL A 16 62.53 12.23 -27.00
N ARG A 17 62.14 11.70 -28.17
CA ARG A 17 61.33 12.41 -29.16
C ARG A 17 59.95 12.81 -28.63
N ALA A 18 59.29 11.95 -27.84
CA ALA A 18 58.01 12.28 -27.21
C ALA A 18 58.14 13.41 -26.19
N LEU A 19 59.21 13.41 -25.37
CA LEU A 19 59.48 14.50 -24.42
C LEU A 19 59.84 15.81 -25.13
N HIS A 20 60.58 15.77 -26.24
CA HIS A 20 60.80 16.96 -27.08
C HIS A 20 59.51 17.49 -27.70
N HIS A 21 58.60 16.61 -28.10
CA HIS A 21 57.30 17.02 -28.60
C HIS A 21 56.46 17.69 -27.50
N TYR A 22 56.44 17.13 -26.29
CA TYR A 22 55.75 17.74 -25.15
C TYR A 22 56.32 19.12 -24.77
N ASP A 23 57.64 19.30 -24.83
CA ASP A 23 58.29 20.61 -24.66
C ASP A 23 57.88 21.58 -25.77
N ALA A 24 57.87 21.13 -27.03
CA ALA A 24 57.53 21.97 -28.18
C ALA A 24 56.07 22.47 -28.17
N ILE A 25 55.13 21.67 -27.66
CA ILE A 25 53.73 22.08 -27.52
C ILE A 25 53.45 22.76 -26.17
N GLY A 26 54.46 22.91 -25.31
CA GLY A 26 54.35 23.51 -23.98
C GLY A 26 53.54 22.67 -22.98
N LEU A 27 53.43 21.36 -23.20
CA LEU A 27 52.71 20.44 -22.32
C LEU A 27 53.58 20.02 -21.11
N LEU A 28 54.88 19.83 -21.34
CA LEU A 28 55.89 19.60 -20.30
C LEU A 28 57.21 20.24 -20.73
N SER A 29 57.64 21.28 -20.02
CA SER A 29 58.91 21.98 -20.27
C SER A 29 59.92 21.71 -19.17
N PRO A 30 61.23 21.68 -19.48
CA PRO A 30 62.26 21.40 -18.47
C PRO A 30 62.42 22.57 -17.49
N SER A 31 62.44 22.28 -16.19
CA SER A 31 62.66 23.28 -15.13
C SER A 31 64.04 23.97 -15.21
N ALA A 32 65.06 23.32 -15.76
CA ALA A 32 66.39 23.91 -15.91
C ALA A 32 67.16 23.33 -17.11
N ARG A 33 68.29 23.96 -17.44
CA ARG A 33 69.31 23.40 -18.33
C ARG A 33 70.64 23.38 -17.59
N SER A 34 71.40 22.29 -17.74
CA SER A 34 72.77 22.19 -17.20
C SER A 34 73.72 23.15 -17.93
N ASP A 35 74.90 23.42 -17.35
CA ASP A 35 75.95 24.25 -17.99
C ASP A 35 76.36 23.77 -19.41
N GLY A 36 76.30 22.46 -19.69
CA GLY A 36 76.48 21.89 -21.03
C GLY A 36 75.24 21.89 -21.94
N GLY A 37 74.22 22.71 -21.66
CA GLY A 37 73.01 22.88 -22.48
C GLY A 37 71.96 21.76 -22.42
N SER A 38 72.16 20.72 -21.61
CA SER A 38 71.23 19.58 -21.50
C SER A 38 70.00 19.90 -20.65
N ARG A 39 68.80 19.50 -21.12
CA ARG A 39 67.53 19.67 -20.38
C ARG A 39 67.52 18.87 -19.07
N GLN A 40 67.11 19.52 -17.98
CA GLN A 40 66.98 18.95 -16.64
C GLN A 40 65.56 19.13 -16.11
N TYR A 41 65.00 18.05 -15.58
CA TYR A 41 63.63 18.00 -15.09
C TYR A 41 63.60 17.84 -13.57
N SER A 42 62.81 18.68 -12.91
CA SER A 42 62.61 18.67 -11.46
C SER A 42 61.69 17.53 -11.01
N HIS A 43 61.45 17.43 -9.69
CA HIS A 43 60.46 16.50 -9.16
C HIS A 43 59.04 16.85 -9.63
N ASP A 44 58.72 18.14 -9.70
CA ASP A 44 57.40 18.62 -10.14
C ASP A 44 57.16 18.33 -11.63
N ASP A 45 58.20 18.41 -12.46
CA ASP A 45 58.14 18.00 -13.86
C ASP A 45 57.81 16.51 -14.01
N VAL A 46 58.35 15.66 -13.12
CA VAL A 46 58.04 14.22 -13.10
C VAL A 46 56.60 13.98 -12.68
N ILE A 47 56.10 14.70 -11.66
CA ILE A 47 54.70 14.62 -11.24
C ILE A 47 53.77 15.06 -12.39
N ARG A 48 54.09 16.17 -13.06
CA ARG A 48 53.35 16.64 -14.23
C ARG A 48 53.37 15.60 -15.35
N LEU A 49 54.51 14.97 -15.62
CA LEU A 49 54.62 13.91 -16.62
C LEU A 49 53.74 12.70 -16.29
N HIS A 50 53.71 12.24 -15.03
CA HIS A 50 52.83 11.14 -14.63
C HIS A 50 51.34 11.51 -14.79
N ARG A 51 50.96 12.76 -14.51
CA ARG A 51 49.58 13.25 -14.75
C ARG A 51 49.23 13.25 -16.23
N ILE A 52 50.14 13.69 -17.09
CA ILE A 52 49.98 13.63 -18.56
C ILE A 52 49.77 12.19 -19.01
N GLN A 53 50.56 11.24 -18.49
CA GLN A 53 50.44 9.83 -18.86
C GLN A 53 49.13 9.21 -18.40
N ALA A 54 48.69 9.50 -17.18
CA ALA A 54 47.42 9.02 -16.65
C ALA A 54 46.23 9.53 -17.49
N LEU A 55 46.17 10.85 -17.76
CA LEU A 55 45.09 11.44 -18.56
C LEU A 55 45.10 10.95 -20.01
N LYS A 56 46.29 10.74 -20.60
CA LYS A 56 46.40 10.15 -21.93
C LYS A 56 45.92 8.70 -21.96
N HIS A 57 46.19 7.92 -20.92
CA HIS A 57 45.70 6.55 -20.80
C HIS A 57 44.18 6.49 -20.65
N LEU A 58 43.59 7.52 -20.03
CA LEU A 58 42.14 7.72 -19.93
C LEU A 58 41.49 8.23 -21.23
N GLY A 59 42.26 8.41 -22.31
CA GLY A 59 41.74 8.80 -23.63
C GLY A 59 41.64 10.30 -23.88
N CYS A 60 42.17 11.16 -23.00
CA CYS A 60 42.20 12.61 -23.21
C CYS A 60 43.17 12.99 -24.34
N SER A 61 42.81 14.00 -25.14
CA SER A 61 43.69 14.54 -26.18
C SER A 61 44.82 15.39 -25.57
N LEU A 62 45.97 15.53 -26.24
CA LEU A 62 47.10 16.31 -25.71
C LEU A 62 46.79 17.80 -25.53
N SER A 63 45.89 18.36 -26.34
CA SER A 63 45.42 19.75 -26.19
C SER A 63 44.54 19.93 -24.96
N ASP A 64 43.66 18.97 -24.68
CA ASP A 64 42.80 19.02 -23.49
C ASP A 64 43.66 18.87 -22.23
N ILE A 65 44.59 17.90 -22.22
CA ILE A 65 45.53 17.68 -21.11
C ILE A 65 46.34 18.95 -20.80
N LYS A 66 46.79 19.68 -21.83
CA LYS A 66 47.50 20.95 -21.63
C LYS A 66 46.61 21.97 -20.92
N THR A 67 45.40 22.17 -21.44
CA THR A 67 44.42 23.12 -20.87
C THR A 67 44.13 22.77 -19.40
N TYR A 68 43.96 21.49 -19.08
CA TYR A 68 43.68 21.03 -17.71
C TYR A 68 44.84 21.18 -16.73
N LEU A 69 46.08 21.01 -17.20
CA LEU A 69 47.25 21.12 -16.33
C LEU A 69 47.74 22.57 -16.17
N ASP A 70 47.24 23.48 -17.00
CA ASP A 70 47.55 24.92 -16.94
C ASP A 70 46.47 25.70 -16.15
N ASP A 71 45.23 25.20 -16.10
CA ASP A 71 44.13 25.80 -15.33
C ASP A 71 44.05 25.23 -13.91
N SER A 72 44.25 26.07 -12.90
CA SER A 72 44.35 25.66 -11.48
C SER A 72 43.00 25.38 -10.82
N GLY A 73 41.89 25.62 -11.54
CA GLY A 73 40.53 25.58 -10.99
C GLY A 73 39.72 24.31 -11.25
N ILE A 74 40.22 23.37 -12.07
CA ILE A 74 39.48 22.14 -12.43
C ILE A 74 40.02 20.97 -11.59
N GLU A 75 39.18 20.44 -10.71
CA GLU A 75 39.54 19.29 -9.87
C GLU A 75 39.69 18.02 -10.72
N PRO A 76 40.72 17.18 -10.51
CA PRO A 76 40.97 15.96 -11.29
C PRO A 76 39.77 15.00 -11.36
N VAL A 77 38.90 15.03 -10.35
CA VAL A 77 37.68 14.21 -10.28
C VAL A 77 36.65 14.59 -11.36
N GLU A 78 36.53 15.87 -11.71
CA GLU A 78 35.57 16.36 -12.71
C GLU A 78 35.92 15.84 -14.12
N ILE A 79 37.22 15.74 -14.42
CA ILE A 79 37.70 15.22 -15.70
C ILE A 79 37.42 13.73 -15.82
N ILE A 80 37.65 12.97 -14.75
CA ILE A 80 37.34 11.54 -14.70
C ILE A 80 35.84 11.34 -14.87
N HIS A 81 34.99 12.13 -14.20
CA HIS A 81 33.54 12.08 -14.38
C HIS A 81 33.12 12.41 -15.81
N ARG A 82 33.68 13.45 -16.42
CA ARG A 82 33.40 13.79 -17.83
C ARG A 82 33.77 12.65 -18.78
N GLN A 83 34.90 11.99 -18.56
CA GLN A 83 35.33 10.87 -19.39
C GLN A 83 34.45 9.63 -19.18
N ILE A 84 34.05 9.34 -17.95
CA ILE A 84 33.05 8.31 -17.63
C ILE A 84 31.77 8.60 -18.41
N SER A 85 31.25 9.84 -18.37
CA SER A 85 30.03 10.20 -19.12
C SER A 85 30.16 10.01 -20.63
N VAL A 86 31.31 10.32 -21.22
CA VAL A 86 31.57 10.09 -22.66
C VAL A 86 31.58 8.59 -22.99
N LEU A 87 32.21 7.78 -22.15
CA LEU A 87 32.25 6.33 -22.32
C LEU A 87 30.87 5.69 -22.11
N ASP A 88 30.10 6.15 -21.13
CA ASP A 88 28.74 5.69 -20.88
C ASP A 88 27.81 6.00 -22.07
N GLU A 89 27.96 7.17 -22.69
CA GLU A 89 27.24 7.53 -23.90
C GLU A 89 27.62 6.64 -25.09
N GLN A 90 28.90 6.32 -25.26
CA GLN A 90 29.35 5.38 -26.29
C GLN A 90 28.82 3.97 -26.05
N ALA A 91 28.83 3.51 -24.79
CA ALA A 91 28.30 2.21 -24.40
C ALA A 91 26.79 2.11 -24.66
N ARG A 92 26.03 3.16 -24.30
CA ARG A 92 24.58 3.23 -24.61
C ARG A 92 24.33 3.08 -26.10
N ARG A 93 25.00 3.86 -26.96
CA ARG A 93 24.85 3.76 -28.43
C ARG A 93 25.22 2.38 -29.00
N ALA A 94 26.28 1.76 -28.49
CA ALA A 94 26.70 0.44 -28.94
C ALA A 94 25.70 -0.66 -28.55
N LEU A 95 25.13 -0.57 -27.35
CA LEU A 95 24.07 -1.47 -26.90
C LEU A 95 22.79 -1.29 -27.73
N ALA A 96 22.40 -0.06 -28.07
CA ALA A 96 21.31 0.25 -28.99
C ALA A 96 21.41 -0.49 -30.31
N LEU A 97 22.58 -0.34 -30.94
CA LEU A 97 22.84 -0.91 -32.24
C LEU A 97 22.79 -2.43 -32.15
N ARG A 98 23.42 -3.03 -31.13
CA ARG A 98 23.40 -4.48 -30.91
C ARG A 98 21.97 -4.98 -30.76
N ASP A 99 21.19 -4.34 -29.92
CA ASP A 99 19.85 -4.79 -29.59
C ASP A 99 18.91 -4.63 -30.80
N GLY A 100 19.11 -3.57 -31.61
CA GLY A 100 18.39 -3.39 -32.87
C GLY A 100 18.73 -4.45 -33.91
N LEU A 101 20.01 -4.80 -34.02
CA LEU A 101 20.44 -5.91 -34.89
C LEU A 101 19.88 -7.26 -34.41
N GLN A 102 19.73 -7.48 -33.10
CA GLN A 102 19.15 -8.71 -32.56
C GLN A 102 17.64 -8.83 -32.82
N HIS A 103 16.88 -7.76 -32.57
CA HIS A 103 15.43 -7.73 -32.85
C HIS A 103 15.15 -8.01 -34.33
N LEU A 104 15.95 -7.40 -35.18
CA LEU A 104 15.89 -7.52 -36.63
C LEU A 104 16.22 -8.94 -37.13
N ALA A 105 17.27 -9.55 -36.59
CA ALA A 105 17.59 -10.96 -36.86
C ALA A 105 16.40 -11.88 -36.51
N GLY A 106 15.68 -11.60 -35.41
CA GLY A 106 14.45 -12.30 -35.04
C GLY A 106 13.32 -12.15 -36.05
N LYS A 107 13.06 -10.91 -36.53
CA LYS A 107 12.00 -10.64 -37.53
C LYS A 107 12.26 -11.32 -38.88
N ILE A 108 13.50 -11.27 -39.36
CA ILE A 108 13.90 -11.95 -40.60
C ILE A 108 13.74 -13.47 -40.44
N ALA A 109 14.14 -14.03 -39.29
CA ALA A 109 13.98 -15.45 -39.01
C ALA A 109 12.50 -15.89 -38.95
N SER A 110 11.57 -14.98 -38.61
CA SER A 110 10.12 -15.23 -38.59
C SER A 110 9.40 -15.03 -39.94
N GLY A 111 10.13 -14.75 -41.03
CA GLY A 111 9.56 -14.69 -42.38
C GLY A 111 8.87 -13.38 -42.77
N GLY A 112 9.15 -12.28 -42.07
CA GLY A 112 8.62 -10.96 -42.44
C GLY A 112 9.36 -10.34 -43.64
N GLU A 113 8.64 -9.90 -44.67
CA GLU A 113 9.17 -8.96 -45.66
C GLU A 113 9.50 -7.64 -44.97
N THR A 114 10.66 -7.04 -45.27
CA THR A 114 11.10 -5.80 -44.63
C THR A 114 11.59 -4.82 -45.71
N ALA A 115 10.78 -3.79 -46.01
CA ALA A 115 11.17 -2.73 -46.94
C ALA A 115 12.19 -1.79 -46.27
N THR A 116 13.15 -1.19 -47.00
CA THR A 116 14.22 -0.33 -46.46
C THR A 116 13.74 0.77 -45.48
N ALA A 117 12.51 1.28 -45.65
CA ALA A 117 11.89 2.24 -44.75
C ALA A 117 11.56 1.66 -43.36
N ASP A 118 11.21 0.38 -43.27
CA ASP A 118 10.93 -0.31 -41.99
C ASP A 118 12.20 -0.45 -41.14
N TRP A 119 13.37 -0.58 -41.78
CA TRP A 119 14.68 -0.69 -41.13
C TRP A 119 15.09 0.62 -40.46
N LEU A 120 14.94 1.73 -41.17
CA LEU A 120 15.29 3.06 -40.66
C LEU A 120 14.34 3.43 -39.50
N ASN A 121 13.04 3.18 -39.67
CA ASN A 121 12.03 3.44 -38.63
C ASN A 121 12.26 2.61 -37.37
N LEU A 122 12.65 1.33 -37.49
CA LEU A 122 12.96 0.47 -36.33
C LEU A 122 14.20 0.97 -35.57
N LEU A 123 15.29 1.32 -36.27
CA LEU A 123 16.50 1.83 -35.63
C LEU A 123 16.29 3.20 -34.98
N GLU A 124 15.51 4.08 -35.62
CA GLU A 124 15.11 5.37 -35.06
C GLU A 124 14.27 5.19 -33.79
N MET A 125 13.25 4.32 -33.82
CA MET A 125 12.42 4.01 -32.65
C MET A 125 13.23 3.43 -31.49
N MET A 126 14.20 2.55 -31.76
CA MET A 126 15.06 2.01 -30.71
C MET A 126 15.97 3.06 -30.09
N THR A 127 16.50 3.96 -30.91
CA THR A 127 17.28 5.10 -30.41
C THR A 127 16.43 6.03 -29.54
N MET A 128 15.15 6.22 -29.89
CA MET A 128 14.20 7.01 -29.08
C MET A 128 13.87 6.30 -27.77
N TYR A 129 13.58 5.00 -27.80
CA TYR A 129 13.31 4.24 -26.58
C TYR A 129 14.47 4.34 -25.58
N GLU A 130 15.72 4.28 -26.01
CA GLU A 130 16.87 4.42 -25.10
C GLU A 130 17.08 5.83 -24.51
N ARG A 131 16.56 6.86 -25.17
CA ARG A 131 16.61 8.23 -24.63
C ARG A 131 15.57 8.46 -23.55
N HIS A 132 14.44 7.75 -23.62
CA HIS A 132 13.27 8.00 -22.76
C HIS A 132 12.98 6.86 -21.78
N LEU A 133 13.54 5.66 -21.98
CA LEU A 133 13.30 4.46 -21.17
C LEU A 133 14.60 3.93 -20.55
N THR A 134 14.49 3.32 -19.38
CA THR A 134 15.62 2.66 -18.73
C THR A 134 15.93 1.31 -19.37
N ARG A 135 17.11 0.75 -19.09
CA ARG A 135 17.48 -0.60 -19.57
C ARG A 135 16.48 -1.68 -19.14
N GLU A 136 16.00 -1.58 -17.91
CA GLU A 136 14.99 -2.49 -17.37
C GLU A 136 13.65 -2.37 -18.11
N ASP A 137 13.22 -1.14 -18.42
CA ASP A 137 12.01 -0.89 -19.22
C ASP A 137 12.12 -1.50 -20.63
N LEU A 138 13.30 -1.40 -21.25
CA LEU A 138 13.58 -1.99 -22.56
C LEU A 138 13.57 -3.52 -22.50
N ASP A 139 14.15 -4.11 -21.46
CA ASP A 139 14.14 -5.56 -21.27
C ASP A 139 12.72 -6.09 -21.04
N HIS A 140 11.87 -5.34 -20.31
CA HIS A 140 10.45 -5.64 -20.16
C HIS A 140 9.70 -5.59 -21.49
N LEU A 141 9.87 -4.52 -22.27
CA LEU A 141 9.26 -4.41 -23.60
C LEU A 141 9.69 -5.55 -24.53
N ARG A 142 10.96 -5.98 -24.47
CA ARG A 142 11.46 -7.12 -25.26
C ARG A 142 10.79 -8.43 -24.85
N ALA A 143 10.70 -8.70 -23.56
CA ALA A 143 10.05 -9.91 -23.06
C ALA A 143 8.58 -9.95 -23.51
N GLN A 144 7.87 -8.82 -23.40
CA GLN A 144 6.48 -8.71 -23.84
C GLN A 144 6.33 -8.87 -25.36
N GLN A 145 7.24 -8.28 -26.13
CA GLN A 145 7.26 -8.40 -27.58
C GLN A 145 7.53 -9.84 -28.04
N GLN A 146 8.38 -10.60 -27.34
CA GLN A 146 8.65 -12.01 -27.63
C GLN A 146 7.45 -12.91 -27.31
N GLN A 147 6.72 -12.63 -26.23
CA GLN A 147 5.58 -13.45 -25.81
C GLN A 147 4.29 -13.13 -26.58
N SER A 148 4.05 -11.87 -26.95
CA SER A 148 2.75 -11.42 -27.46
C SER A 148 2.81 -10.28 -28.49
N GLY A 149 4.00 -9.96 -29.02
CA GLY A 149 4.23 -8.77 -29.86
C GLY A 149 3.32 -8.65 -31.08
N ALA A 150 3.15 -9.73 -31.86
CA ALA A 150 2.33 -9.69 -33.08
C ALA A 150 0.84 -9.36 -32.80
N HIS A 151 0.29 -9.90 -31.71
CA HIS A 151 -1.09 -9.63 -31.30
C HIS A 151 -1.24 -8.20 -30.75
N LEU A 152 -0.29 -7.73 -29.95
CA LEU A 152 -0.30 -6.37 -29.41
C LEU A 152 -0.13 -5.32 -30.52
N ASP A 153 0.73 -5.57 -31.51
CA ASP A 153 0.93 -4.69 -32.66
C ASP A 153 -0.34 -4.60 -33.52
N ALA A 154 -1.00 -5.73 -33.80
CA ALA A 154 -2.27 -5.74 -34.55
C ALA A 154 -3.37 -4.96 -33.83
N ARG A 155 -3.53 -5.17 -32.52
CA ARG A 155 -4.49 -4.43 -31.69
C ARG A 155 -4.18 -2.93 -31.64
N ARG A 156 -2.90 -2.55 -31.57
CA ARG A 156 -2.49 -1.13 -31.63
C ARG A 156 -2.94 -0.48 -32.93
N ILE A 157 -2.70 -1.14 -34.07
CA ILE A 157 -3.10 -0.63 -35.40
C ILE A 157 -4.61 -0.44 -35.47
N GLU A 158 -5.39 -1.42 -35.01
CA GLU A 158 -6.85 -1.34 -34.94
C GLU A 158 -7.31 -0.15 -34.09
N LEU A 159 -6.80 -0.03 -32.86
CA LEU A 159 -7.18 1.06 -31.94
C LEU A 159 -6.84 2.45 -32.49
N ILE A 160 -5.70 2.59 -33.17
CA ILE A 160 -5.31 3.84 -33.85
C ILE A 160 -6.30 4.16 -34.97
N ALA A 161 -6.64 3.18 -35.82
CA ALA A 161 -7.59 3.38 -36.91
C ALA A 161 -8.99 3.77 -36.41
N GLU A 162 -9.49 3.10 -35.37
CA GLU A 162 -10.77 3.44 -34.75
C GLU A 162 -10.78 4.83 -34.11
N THR A 163 -9.68 5.19 -33.43
CA THR A 163 -9.54 6.53 -32.82
C THR A 163 -9.60 7.61 -33.90
N ARG A 164 -8.92 7.40 -35.03
CA ARG A 164 -8.95 8.34 -36.16
C ARG A 164 -10.35 8.47 -36.74
N SER A 165 -10.99 7.33 -37.00
CA SER A 165 -12.37 7.29 -37.52
C SER A 165 -13.35 8.02 -36.59
N ALA A 166 -13.25 7.81 -35.28
CA ALA A 166 -14.09 8.49 -34.28
C ALA A 166 -13.94 10.01 -34.33
N ILE A 167 -12.70 10.50 -34.44
CA ILE A 167 -12.39 11.94 -34.55
C ILE A 167 -12.92 12.50 -35.87
N ASP A 168 -12.70 11.80 -36.99
CA ASP A 168 -13.16 12.22 -38.33
C ASP A 168 -14.69 12.30 -38.41
N MET A 169 -15.40 11.44 -37.67
CA MET A 169 -16.87 11.48 -37.52
C MET A 169 -17.37 12.58 -36.57
N GLY A 170 -16.46 13.32 -35.91
CA GLY A 170 -16.80 14.38 -34.97
C GLY A 170 -17.33 13.87 -33.62
N LEU A 171 -17.00 12.63 -33.22
CA LEU A 171 -17.38 12.13 -31.90
C LEU A 171 -16.65 12.91 -30.79
N LEU A 172 -17.41 13.36 -29.79
CA LEU A 172 -16.85 14.03 -28.63
C LEU A 172 -16.30 13.01 -27.62
N PRO A 173 -15.27 13.35 -26.82
CA PRO A 173 -14.73 12.47 -25.78
C PRO A 173 -15.76 12.01 -24.73
N GLU A 174 -16.85 12.75 -24.55
CA GLU A 174 -17.96 12.39 -23.65
C GLU A 174 -18.87 11.27 -24.20
N ASN A 175 -18.80 10.97 -25.50
CA ASN A 175 -19.66 9.98 -26.14
C ASN A 175 -19.38 8.57 -25.59
N GLN A 176 -20.40 7.72 -25.58
CA GLN A 176 -20.28 6.36 -25.05
C GLN A 176 -19.31 5.50 -25.88
N GLU A 177 -19.28 5.71 -27.20
CA GLU A 177 -18.37 5.06 -28.14
C GLU A 177 -16.92 5.46 -27.85
N ALA A 178 -16.68 6.74 -27.57
CA ALA A 178 -15.36 7.26 -27.20
C ALA A 178 -14.86 6.66 -25.87
N GLN A 179 -15.75 6.55 -24.88
CA GLN A 179 -15.47 5.95 -23.58
C GLN A 179 -15.19 4.44 -23.68
N ALA A 180 -15.91 3.72 -24.54
CA ALA A 180 -15.64 2.30 -24.80
C ALA A 180 -14.25 2.10 -25.42
N LEU A 181 -13.88 2.96 -26.37
CA LEU A 181 -12.54 2.97 -26.97
C LEU A 181 -11.45 3.30 -25.94
N ALA A 182 -11.72 4.23 -25.03
CA ALA A 182 -10.82 4.56 -23.92
C ALA A 182 -10.49 3.38 -23.01
N TRP A 183 -11.49 2.57 -22.62
CA TRP A 183 -11.25 1.35 -21.82
C TRP A 183 -10.38 0.32 -22.55
N ARG A 184 -10.57 0.16 -23.86
CA ARG A 184 -9.74 -0.73 -24.68
C ARG A 184 -8.29 -0.24 -24.79
N TRP A 185 -8.08 1.07 -24.86
CA TRP A 185 -6.75 1.69 -24.80
C TRP A 185 -6.07 1.50 -23.43
N ILE A 186 -6.80 1.68 -22.32
CA ILE A 186 -6.27 1.41 -20.97
C ILE A 186 -5.79 -0.04 -20.88
N GLN A 187 -6.62 -0.99 -21.32
CA GLN A 187 -6.24 -2.40 -21.27
C GLN A 187 -5.05 -2.70 -22.18
N HIS A 188 -5.01 -2.14 -23.39
CA HIS A 188 -3.86 -2.30 -24.29
C HIS A 188 -2.56 -1.78 -23.65
N MET A 189 -2.60 -0.60 -23.02
CA MET A 189 -1.44 -0.03 -22.33
C MET A 189 -1.01 -0.89 -21.14
N LYS A 190 -1.95 -1.45 -20.37
CA LYS A 190 -1.61 -2.41 -19.30
C LYS A 190 -0.91 -3.65 -19.85
N ASP A 191 -1.41 -4.19 -20.96
CA ASP A 191 -0.85 -5.38 -21.59
C ASP A 191 0.55 -5.11 -22.17
N VAL A 192 0.80 -3.93 -22.74
CA VAL A 192 2.12 -3.53 -23.28
C VAL A 192 3.12 -3.27 -22.15
N THR A 193 2.67 -2.65 -21.07
CA THR A 193 3.56 -2.19 -19.99
C THR A 193 3.69 -3.18 -18.83
N GLY A 194 2.96 -4.31 -18.85
CA GLY A 194 2.87 -5.18 -17.67
C GLY A 194 2.27 -4.45 -16.46
N ASN A 195 1.44 -3.44 -16.71
CA ASN A 195 0.96 -2.48 -15.71
C ASN A 195 2.06 -1.64 -15.00
N ASN A 196 3.26 -1.52 -15.58
CA ASN A 196 4.34 -0.71 -15.04
C ASN A 196 4.10 0.80 -15.32
N ALA A 197 3.89 1.57 -14.26
CA ALA A 197 3.62 3.01 -14.31
C ALA A 197 4.75 3.83 -14.95
N ARG A 198 6.00 3.49 -14.59
CA ARG A 198 7.21 4.18 -15.07
C ARG A 198 7.36 3.99 -16.57
N LEU A 199 7.26 2.74 -17.04
CA LEU A 199 7.32 2.41 -18.45
C LEU A 199 6.18 3.08 -19.24
N ALA A 200 4.96 3.06 -18.72
CA ALA A 200 3.82 3.75 -19.34
C ALA A 200 4.05 5.26 -19.49
N SER A 201 4.55 5.91 -18.44
CA SER A 201 4.89 7.33 -18.46
C SER A 201 6.03 7.64 -19.44
N GLY A 202 7.06 6.80 -19.49
CA GLY A 202 8.17 6.92 -20.43
C GLY A 202 7.72 6.81 -21.90
N LEU A 203 6.84 5.84 -22.21
CA LEU A 203 6.25 5.69 -23.55
C LEU A 203 5.41 6.90 -23.95
N LYS A 204 4.61 7.42 -23.01
CA LYS A 204 3.81 8.64 -23.22
C LYS A 204 4.71 9.85 -23.51
N SER A 205 5.72 10.09 -22.66
CA SER A 205 6.67 11.18 -22.81
C SER A 205 7.44 11.10 -24.14
N MET A 206 7.85 9.90 -24.55
CA MET A 206 8.47 9.69 -25.85
C MET A 206 7.51 10.08 -26.99
N GLN A 207 6.25 9.61 -26.95
CA GLN A 207 5.26 9.91 -27.97
C GLN A 207 4.97 11.41 -28.09
N GLU A 208 4.94 12.14 -26.97
CA GLU A 208 4.68 13.57 -26.94
C GLU A 208 5.87 14.42 -27.42
N ARG A 209 7.10 14.00 -27.12
CA ARG A 209 8.32 14.80 -27.36
C ARG A 209 9.02 14.49 -28.68
N GLU A 210 8.72 13.36 -29.32
CA GLU A 210 9.39 12.91 -30.54
C GLU A 210 8.39 12.91 -31.73
N PRO A 211 8.33 13.98 -32.55
CA PRO A 211 7.45 14.04 -33.73
C PRO A 211 7.66 12.86 -34.68
N ARG A 212 8.90 12.38 -34.77
CA ARG A 212 9.25 11.22 -35.59
C ARG A 212 8.62 9.92 -35.08
N ALA A 213 8.48 9.75 -33.76
CA ALA A 213 7.75 8.62 -33.20
C ALA A 213 6.27 8.69 -33.56
N GLN A 214 5.68 9.89 -33.59
CA GLN A 214 4.28 10.11 -33.98
C GLN A 214 4.04 9.72 -35.44
N GLU A 215 4.97 10.06 -36.34
CA GLU A 215 4.92 9.66 -37.76
C GLU A 215 5.02 8.14 -37.94
N ILE A 216 5.96 7.50 -37.24
CA ILE A 216 6.20 6.05 -37.36
C ILE A 216 5.04 5.24 -36.78
N ILE A 217 4.51 5.66 -35.62
CA ILE A 217 3.42 4.97 -34.93
C ILE A 217 2.05 5.31 -35.56
N GLY A 218 1.92 6.49 -36.17
CA GLY A 218 0.67 6.97 -36.78
C GLY A 218 -0.37 7.45 -35.76
N PHE A 219 0.07 7.80 -34.54
CA PHE A 219 -0.77 8.29 -33.44
C PHE A 219 -0.42 9.75 -33.12
N THR A 220 -1.28 10.67 -33.54
CA THR A 220 -1.02 12.11 -33.51
C THR A 220 -1.29 12.72 -32.12
N PRO A 221 -0.76 13.93 -31.83
CA PRO A 221 -1.05 14.64 -30.58
C PRO A 221 -2.56 14.84 -30.31
N ASP A 222 -3.33 15.16 -31.35
CA ASP A 222 -4.79 15.32 -31.24
C ASP A 222 -5.49 14.02 -30.83
N MET A 223 -5.05 12.88 -31.40
CA MET A 223 -5.56 11.57 -31.02
C MET A 223 -5.22 11.23 -29.57
N HIS A 224 -4.00 11.57 -29.14
CA HIS A 224 -3.56 11.37 -27.76
C HIS A 224 -4.39 12.22 -26.77
N GLN A 225 -4.61 13.50 -27.08
CA GLN A 225 -5.44 14.38 -26.27
C GLN A 225 -6.89 13.89 -26.21
N TRP A 226 -7.46 13.51 -27.37
CA TRP A 226 -8.82 13.00 -27.46
C TRP A 226 -9.00 11.72 -26.63
N ILE A 227 -8.08 10.76 -26.73
CA ILE A 227 -8.12 9.54 -25.90
C ILE A 227 -7.94 9.84 -24.42
N SER A 228 -7.03 10.74 -24.05
CA SER A 228 -6.82 11.12 -22.65
C SER A 228 -8.08 11.72 -22.04
N LEU A 229 -8.78 12.61 -22.76
CA LEU A 229 -10.07 13.15 -22.34
C LEU A 229 -11.16 12.07 -22.28
N SER A 230 -11.19 11.15 -23.24
CA SER A 230 -12.16 10.04 -23.25
C SER A 230 -11.97 9.12 -22.04
N ILE A 231 -10.72 8.86 -21.62
CA ILE A 231 -10.41 8.10 -20.39
C ILE A 231 -10.95 8.80 -19.15
N VAL A 232 -10.69 10.10 -19.02
CA VAL A 232 -11.15 10.87 -17.86
C VAL A 232 -12.67 10.91 -17.82
N ASN A 233 -13.34 11.14 -18.95
CA ASN A 233 -14.80 11.17 -19.03
C ASN A 233 -15.42 9.78 -18.76
N ALA A 234 -14.81 8.70 -19.26
CA ALA A 234 -15.24 7.34 -18.97
C ALA A 234 -15.22 7.04 -17.46
N ARG A 235 -14.16 7.48 -16.76
CA ARG A 235 -14.04 7.36 -15.31
C ARG A 235 -15.00 8.28 -14.57
N ALA A 236 -15.10 9.55 -14.98
CA ALA A 236 -16.00 10.52 -14.39
C ALA A 236 -17.44 9.98 -14.38
N ARG A 237 -17.89 9.35 -15.48
CA ARG A 237 -19.23 8.78 -15.62
C ARG A 237 -19.57 7.73 -14.56
N LEU A 238 -18.59 7.01 -14.01
CA LEU A 238 -18.81 6.06 -12.92
C LEU A 238 -19.21 6.78 -11.62
N PHE A 239 -18.71 7.99 -11.39
CA PHE A 239 -19.09 8.83 -10.25
C PHE A 239 -20.52 9.39 -10.37
N ALA A 240 -21.09 9.47 -11.58
CA ALA A 240 -22.42 10.04 -11.81
C ALA A 240 -23.53 9.36 -10.99
N LYS A 241 -23.35 8.08 -10.60
CA LYS A 241 -24.29 7.33 -9.76
C LYS A 241 -24.37 7.85 -8.31
N TYR A 242 -23.33 8.56 -7.87
CA TYR A 242 -23.13 8.98 -6.47
C TYR A 242 -23.24 10.48 -6.27
N LEU A 243 -23.26 11.25 -7.36
CA LEU A 243 -23.14 12.70 -7.36
C LEU A 243 -24.39 13.36 -7.95
N THR A 244 -24.72 14.55 -7.44
CA THR A 244 -25.66 15.43 -8.12
C THR A 244 -25.08 15.92 -9.45
N PRO A 245 -25.89 16.41 -10.41
CA PRO A 245 -25.38 16.91 -11.68
C PRO A 245 -24.33 18.02 -11.54
N VAL A 246 -24.46 18.88 -10.53
CA VAL A 246 -23.50 19.97 -10.25
C VAL A 246 -22.19 19.42 -9.69
N GLU A 247 -22.26 18.52 -8.71
CA GLU A 247 -21.08 17.86 -8.13
C GLU A 247 -20.34 17.03 -9.19
N PHE A 248 -21.08 16.32 -10.04
CA PHE A 248 -20.52 15.53 -11.14
C PHE A 248 -19.70 16.40 -12.09
N GLU A 249 -20.25 17.53 -12.53
CA GLU A 249 -19.54 18.41 -13.46
C GLU A 249 -18.32 19.07 -12.81
N GLU A 250 -18.38 19.40 -11.52
CA GLU A 250 -17.24 19.90 -10.76
C GLU A 250 -16.12 18.84 -10.66
N VAL A 251 -16.46 17.62 -10.26
CA VAL A 251 -15.52 16.49 -10.16
C VAL A 251 -14.89 16.20 -11.52
N ARG A 252 -15.70 16.14 -12.58
CA ARG A 252 -15.23 15.91 -13.95
C ARG A 252 -14.21 16.97 -14.37
N ARG A 253 -14.50 18.25 -14.12
CA ARG A 253 -13.59 19.36 -14.45
C ARG A 253 -12.25 19.26 -13.70
N ARG A 254 -12.29 18.91 -12.41
CA ARG A 254 -11.09 18.72 -11.58
C ARG A 254 -10.25 17.53 -12.03
N MET A 255 -10.90 16.41 -12.33
CA MET A 255 -10.24 15.21 -12.86
C MET A 255 -9.51 15.51 -14.18
N ILE A 256 -10.12 16.29 -15.08
CA ILE A 256 -9.48 16.72 -16.33
C ILE A 256 -8.25 17.59 -16.02
N ALA A 257 -8.37 18.54 -15.09
CA ALA A 257 -7.29 19.46 -14.73
C ALA A 257 -6.10 18.82 -13.98
N ARG A 258 -6.24 17.58 -13.51
CA ARG A 258 -5.23 16.81 -12.75
C ARG A 258 -4.92 15.44 -13.36
N ALA A 259 -5.36 15.20 -14.61
CA ALA A 259 -5.26 13.89 -15.25
C ALA A 259 -3.80 13.39 -15.38
N ASP A 260 -2.88 14.31 -15.62
CA ASP A 260 -1.46 13.99 -15.88
C ASP A 260 -0.62 13.83 -14.60
N ASP A 261 -1.12 14.28 -13.45
CA ASP A 261 -0.37 14.25 -12.18
C ASP A 261 -0.35 12.86 -11.53
N TRP A 262 -1.43 12.08 -11.71
CA TRP A 262 -1.59 10.76 -11.10
C TRP A 262 -0.58 9.73 -11.59
N PRO A 263 -0.34 9.54 -12.90
CA PRO A 263 0.65 8.57 -13.39
C PRO A 263 2.07 8.84 -12.86
N LEU A 264 2.46 10.12 -12.72
CA LEU A 264 3.76 10.51 -12.16
C LEU A 264 3.86 10.11 -10.69
N LEU A 265 2.82 10.42 -9.89
CA LEU A 265 2.78 10.01 -8.49
C LEU A 265 2.81 8.48 -8.32
N PHE A 266 2.10 7.73 -9.17
CA PHE A 266 2.14 6.27 -9.14
C PHE A 266 3.55 5.72 -9.41
N ALA A 267 4.27 6.29 -10.38
CA ALA A 267 5.64 5.89 -10.68
C ALA A 267 6.60 6.17 -9.50
N GLU A 268 6.47 7.32 -8.83
CA GLU A 268 7.30 7.66 -7.68
C GLU A 268 7.02 6.78 -6.45
N VAL A 269 5.75 6.50 -6.16
CA VAL A 269 5.37 5.57 -5.07
C VAL A 269 5.90 4.17 -5.37
N ARG A 270 5.79 3.70 -6.62
CA ARG A 270 6.30 2.38 -7.02
C ARG A 270 7.81 2.29 -6.87
N ALA A 271 8.55 3.33 -7.22
CA ALA A 271 10.00 3.36 -7.05
C ALA A 271 10.41 3.17 -5.58
N GLN A 272 9.69 3.82 -4.64
CA GLN A 272 9.93 3.63 -3.20
C GLN A 272 9.60 2.22 -2.73
N MET A 273 8.51 1.63 -3.25
CA MET A 273 8.16 0.23 -2.95
C MET A 273 9.22 -0.76 -3.43
N GLU A 274 9.70 -0.59 -4.66
CA GLU A 274 10.72 -1.44 -5.27
C GLU A 274 12.08 -1.30 -4.58
N ALA A 275 12.38 -0.11 -4.04
CA ALA A 275 13.53 0.13 -3.18
C ALA A 275 13.39 -0.50 -1.78
N GLY A 276 12.20 -1.01 -1.41
CA GLY A 276 11.92 -1.58 -0.09
C GLY A 276 11.88 -0.53 1.02
N ALA A 277 11.53 0.72 0.70
CA ALA A 277 11.45 1.80 1.67
C ALA A 277 10.36 1.52 2.74
N ASP A 278 10.64 1.88 3.99
CA ASP A 278 9.66 1.78 5.07
C ASP A 278 8.56 2.83 4.88
N VAL A 279 7.33 2.51 5.29
CA VAL A 279 6.19 3.43 5.14
C VAL A 279 6.36 4.73 5.94
N THR A 280 7.21 4.73 6.96
CA THR A 280 7.55 5.91 7.78
C THR A 280 8.72 6.73 7.24
N ASP A 281 9.37 6.29 6.16
CA ASP A 281 10.47 7.01 5.52
C ASP A 281 10.04 8.43 5.10
N PRO A 282 10.84 9.48 5.36
CA PRO A 282 10.50 10.87 5.00
C PRO A 282 10.06 11.06 3.54
N ASP A 283 10.67 10.35 2.59
CA ASP A 283 10.32 10.46 1.17
C ASP A 283 8.96 9.81 0.90
N VAL A 284 8.70 8.64 1.51
CA VAL A 284 7.40 7.96 1.43
C VAL A 284 6.30 8.78 2.09
N GLN A 285 6.59 9.41 3.23
CA GLN A 285 5.68 10.31 3.94
C GLN A 285 5.38 11.57 3.11
N ALA A 286 6.36 12.10 2.38
CA ALA A 286 6.15 13.21 1.44
C ALA A 286 5.22 12.80 0.28
N LEU A 287 5.42 11.61 -0.29
CA LEU A 287 4.54 11.05 -1.33
C LEU A 287 3.11 10.83 -0.80
N ALA A 288 2.95 10.35 0.42
CA ALA A 288 1.65 10.16 1.06
C ALA A 288 0.90 11.49 1.27
N ARG A 289 1.58 12.57 1.66
CA ARG A 289 0.97 13.92 1.72
C ARG A 289 0.58 14.42 0.33
N ARG A 290 1.43 14.19 -0.67
CA ARG A 290 1.14 14.57 -2.06
C ARG A 290 -0.04 13.79 -2.62
N TRP A 291 -0.19 12.53 -2.25
CA TRP A 291 -1.35 11.71 -2.57
C TRP A 291 -2.65 12.30 -2.00
N GLN A 292 -2.67 12.65 -0.72
CA GLN A 292 -3.85 13.27 -0.10
C GLN A 292 -4.18 14.64 -0.73
N ALA A 293 -3.16 15.45 -1.04
CA ALA A 293 -3.35 16.73 -1.70
C ALA A 293 -3.92 16.56 -3.12
N LEU A 294 -3.31 15.68 -3.92
CA LEU A 294 -3.75 15.41 -5.29
C LEU A 294 -5.17 14.82 -5.32
N PHE A 295 -5.51 13.96 -4.36
CA PHE A 295 -6.86 13.44 -4.19
C PHE A 295 -7.88 14.55 -3.97
N ARG A 296 -7.64 15.45 -3.02
CA ARG A 296 -8.53 16.59 -2.78
C ARG A 296 -8.63 17.47 -4.01
N ASP A 297 -7.52 17.82 -4.63
CA ASP A 297 -7.50 18.66 -5.84
C ASP A 297 -8.26 18.04 -7.01
N SER A 298 -8.18 16.72 -7.17
CA SER A 298 -8.78 15.97 -8.28
C SER A 298 -10.28 15.74 -8.14
N TYR A 299 -10.80 15.72 -6.91
CA TYR A 299 -12.17 15.24 -6.66
C TYR A 299 -13.03 16.21 -5.84
N CYS A 300 -12.63 16.57 -4.62
CA CYS A 300 -13.55 17.14 -3.62
C CYS A 300 -13.16 18.51 -3.06
N GLY A 301 -11.93 18.96 -3.26
CA GLY A 301 -11.41 20.16 -2.58
C GLY A 301 -11.51 20.02 -1.05
N ASP A 302 -12.12 21.00 -0.40
CA ASP A 302 -12.39 21.00 1.05
C ASP A 302 -13.83 20.54 1.41
N ASP A 303 -14.60 20.05 0.43
CA ASP A 303 -15.96 19.56 0.66
C ASP A 303 -15.94 18.12 1.20
N VAL A 304 -16.11 18.00 2.52
CA VAL A 304 -16.11 16.73 3.26
C VAL A 304 -17.27 15.80 2.86
N ALA A 305 -18.42 16.37 2.47
CA ALA A 305 -19.57 15.57 2.04
C ALA A 305 -19.33 14.98 0.65
N LEU A 306 -18.76 15.77 -0.25
CA LEU A 306 -18.33 15.31 -1.57
C LEU A 306 -17.19 14.29 -1.46
N GLU A 307 -16.20 14.52 -0.60
CA GLU A 307 -15.12 13.58 -0.31
C GLU A 307 -15.67 12.20 0.11
N SER A 308 -16.67 12.19 0.99
CA SER A 308 -17.33 10.95 1.44
C SER A 308 -18.01 10.20 0.30
N LYS A 309 -18.69 10.91 -0.62
CA LYS A 309 -19.30 10.32 -1.82
C LYS A 309 -18.25 9.77 -2.80
N ILE A 310 -17.14 10.48 -2.99
CA ILE A 310 -16.02 10.04 -3.85
C ILE A 310 -15.37 8.77 -3.30
N HIS A 311 -15.09 8.73 -1.99
CA HIS A 311 -14.60 7.51 -1.36
C HIS A 311 -15.57 6.35 -1.47
N LEU A 312 -16.89 6.59 -1.36
CA LEU A 312 -17.90 5.56 -1.62
C LEU A 312 -17.77 5.02 -3.05
N ALA A 313 -17.80 5.90 -4.06
CA ALA A 313 -17.69 5.51 -5.47
C ALA A 313 -16.42 4.70 -5.77
N LEU A 314 -15.25 5.15 -5.30
CA LEU A 314 -13.97 4.47 -5.50
C LEU A 314 -13.93 3.06 -4.89
N ARG A 315 -14.73 2.80 -3.87
CA ARG A 315 -14.81 1.49 -3.20
C ARG A 315 -15.85 0.56 -3.83
N THR A 316 -16.90 1.12 -4.42
CA THR A 316 -18.02 0.35 -4.97
C THR A 316 -17.91 0.09 -6.46
N GLU A 317 -17.14 0.89 -7.20
CA GLU A 317 -16.91 0.73 -8.65
C GLU A 317 -15.52 0.11 -8.89
N PRO A 318 -15.42 -1.21 -9.17
CA PRO A 318 -14.12 -1.86 -9.39
C PRO A 318 -13.32 -1.22 -10.53
N ASP A 319 -14.03 -0.72 -11.55
CA ASP A 319 -13.43 -0.08 -12.73
C ASP A 319 -12.74 1.26 -12.41
N LEU A 320 -13.08 1.91 -11.30
CA LEU A 320 -12.34 3.10 -10.84
C LEU A 320 -10.96 2.75 -10.28
N SER A 321 -10.76 1.50 -9.85
CA SER A 321 -9.45 0.98 -9.44
C SER A 321 -8.62 0.47 -10.63
N VAL A 322 -9.18 0.50 -11.85
CA VAL A 322 -8.50 0.07 -13.07
C VAL A 322 -7.74 1.24 -13.68
N GLY A 323 -6.41 1.18 -13.63
CA GLY A 323 -5.52 2.16 -14.26
C GLY A 323 -4.16 1.59 -14.57
N VAL A 324 -3.48 2.18 -15.55
CA VAL A 324 -2.08 1.86 -15.84
C VAL A 324 -1.23 2.34 -14.66
N GLY A 325 -0.47 1.44 -14.05
CA GLY A 325 0.41 1.76 -12.92
C GLY A 325 -0.25 1.72 -11.55
N LEU A 326 -1.57 1.50 -11.49
CA LEU A 326 -2.32 1.35 -10.25
C LEU A 326 -2.64 -0.14 -10.05
N ASP A 327 -2.20 -0.69 -8.91
CA ASP A 327 -2.49 -2.05 -8.48
C ASP A 327 -2.67 -2.10 -6.96
N MET A 328 -3.16 -3.24 -6.47
CA MET A 328 -3.42 -3.39 -5.04
C MET A 328 -2.17 -3.19 -4.18
N PRO A 329 -0.99 -3.78 -4.50
CA PRO A 329 0.23 -3.53 -3.72
C PRO A 329 0.54 -2.04 -3.53
N LEU A 330 0.41 -1.23 -4.59
CA LEU A 330 0.67 0.20 -4.53
C LEU A 330 -0.34 0.96 -3.67
N ILE A 331 -1.63 0.66 -3.85
CA ILE A 331 -2.71 1.25 -3.03
C ILE A 331 -2.45 1.02 -1.54
N LEU A 332 -1.89 -0.12 -1.19
CA LEU A 332 -1.69 -0.52 0.19
C LEU A 332 -0.45 0.06 0.83
N PHE A 333 0.62 0.11 0.07
CA PHE A 333 1.81 0.80 0.50
C PHE A 333 1.49 2.26 0.83
N ILE A 334 0.81 2.96 -0.08
CA ILE A 334 0.45 4.35 0.14
C ILE A 334 -0.59 4.53 1.25
N GLN A 335 -1.56 3.62 1.37
CA GLN A 335 -2.51 3.65 2.49
C GLN A 335 -1.77 3.50 3.82
N LYS A 336 -0.90 2.51 3.98
CA LYS A 336 -0.08 2.32 5.20
C LYS A 336 0.75 3.57 5.53
N ALA A 337 1.35 4.20 4.52
CA ALA A 337 2.08 5.47 4.70
C ALA A 337 1.18 6.62 5.15
N ILE A 338 -0.03 6.74 4.58
CA ILE A 338 -1.04 7.73 5.00
C ILE A 338 -1.54 7.45 6.43
N LEU A 339 -1.67 6.19 6.84
CA LEU A 339 -2.00 5.86 8.23
C LEU A 339 -0.91 6.44 9.14
N ALA A 340 0.36 6.09 8.89
CA ALA A 340 1.52 6.51 9.67
C ALA A 340 1.71 8.03 9.76
N LEU A 341 1.35 8.79 8.71
CA LEU A 341 1.33 10.26 8.75
C LEU A 341 0.48 10.82 9.90
N ASN A 342 -0.65 10.15 10.17
CA ASN A 342 -1.64 10.59 11.14
C ASN A 342 -1.35 10.10 12.57
N GLY A 343 -0.41 9.15 12.75
CA GLY A 343 -0.07 8.52 14.03
C GLY A 343 1.12 9.10 14.80
N SER A 344 1.61 10.29 14.45
CA SER A 344 2.76 10.93 15.14
C SER A 344 2.48 11.40 16.58
N GLY A 345 1.39 10.93 17.21
CA GLY A 345 1.09 11.11 18.63
C GLY A 345 1.11 9.79 19.38
N HIS A 346 2.28 9.32 19.80
CA HIS A 346 2.40 8.26 20.82
C HIS A 346 1.59 8.66 22.07
N ARG A 347 0.42 8.03 22.28
CA ARG A 347 -0.28 8.09 23.58
C ARG A 347 0.08 6.85 24.38
N SER A 348 0.47 7.10 25.63
CA SER A 348 0.96 6.12 26.60
C SER A 348 0.01 4.93 26.78
N ILE A 349 0.58 3.73 26.79
CA ILE A 349 -0.06 2.42 26.66
C ILE A 349 -0.90 2.02 27.90
N ASN A 350 -0.82 2.71 29.04
CA ASN A 350 -1.42 2.19 30.29
C ASN A 350 -2.18 3.19 31.17
N ALA A 351 -2.65 4.34 30.64
CA ALA A 351 -3.21 5.41 31.49
C ALA A 351 -4.55 6.02 31.04
N GLY A 352 -5.32 5.38 30.16
CA GLY A 352 -6.59 5.94 29.68
C GLY A 352 -7.49 4.95 28.92
N PRO A 353 -8.59 5.44 28.32
CA PRO A 353 -9.50 4.62 27.51
C PRO A 353 -8.74 3.81 26.47
N LYS A 354 -8.94 2.49 26.42
CA LYS A 354 -8.36 1.67 25.34
C LYS A 354 -8.97 2.12 24.00
N PRO A 355 -8.17 2.55 23.01
CA PRO A 355 -8.67 2.99 21.71
C PRO A 355 -9.57 1.94 21.03
N SER A 356 -9.20 0.67 21.13
CA SER A 356 -9.98 -0.46 20.62
C SER A 356 -11.36 -0.55 21.29
N ALA A 357 -11.44 -0.45 22.62
CA ALA A 357 -12.68 -0.53 23.38
C ALA A 357 -13.63 0.62 23.04
N GLN A 358 -13.12 1.85 22.93
CA GLN A 358 -13.89 3.01 22.49
C GLN A 358 -14.39 2.83 21.04
N ARG A 359 -13.54 2.33 20.13
CA ARG A 359 -13.92 2.07 18.74
C ARG A 359 -15.02 1.02 18.64
N VAL A 360 -14.91 -0.08 19.38
CA VAL A 360 -15.92 -1.15 19.42
C VAL A 360 -17.27 -0.60 19.91
N ALA A 361 -17.28 0.19 20.99
CA ALA A 361 -18.50 0.83 21.47
C ALA A 361 -19.09 1.81 20.45
N THR A 362 -18.23 2.58 19.77
CA THR A 362 -18.61 3.51 18.69
C THR A 362 -19.28 2.78 17.53
N LEU A 363 -18.75 1.63 17.11
CA LEU A 363 -19.32 0.82 16.05
C LEU A 363 -20.67 0.21 16.45
N ARG A 364 -20.83 -0.24 17.72
CA ARG A 364 -22.15 -0.67 18.23
C ARG A 364 -23.15 0.48 18.25
N ALA A 365 -22.72 1.70 18.58
CA ALA A 365 -23.58 2.88 18.56
C ALA A 365 -23.98 3.25 17.13
N ALA A 366 -23.03 3.28 16.19
CA ALA A 366 -23.30 3.55 14.77
C ALA A 366 -24.26 2.51 14.16
N HIS A 367 -24.19 1.25 14.60
CA HIS A 367 -25.10 0.19 14.17
C HIS A 367 -26.57 0.54 14.46
N GLN A 368 -26.84 1.21 15.58
CA GLN A 368 -28.20 1.62 15.96
C GLN A 368 -28.81 2.65 14.99
N PHE A 369 -28.02 3.27 14.11
CA PHE A 369 -28.47 4.27 13.13
C PHE A 369 -28.39 3.79 11.68
N LEU A 370 -27.38 3.00 11.35
CA LEU A 370 -27.00 2.70 9.97
C LEU A 370 -27.62 1.43 9.41
N ASP A 371 -28.01 0.50 10.27
CA ASP A 371 -28.36 -0.85 9.84
C ASP A 371 -29.84 -1.16 10.07
N ASP A 372 -30.46 -1.72 9.05
CA ASP A 372 -31.85 -2.19 9.07
C ASP A 372 -31.96 -3.53 8.31
N PRO A 373 -32.38 -4.63 8.96
CA PRO A 373 -32.71 -4.73 10.38
C PRO A 373 -31.48 -4.63 11.29
N LEU A 374 -31.72 -4.27 12.56
CA LEU A 374 -30.70 -4.34 13.60
C LEU A 374 -30.34 -5.81 13.88
N ILE A 375 -29.04 -6.08 14.01
CA ILE A 375 -28.50 -7.39 14.40
C ILE A 375 -28.39 -7.44 15.93
N LEU A 376 -27.91 -6.35 16.53
CA LEU A 376 -27.76 -6.19 17.97
C LEU A 376 -28.49 -4.93 18.45
N GLU A 377 -29.48 -5.12 19.31
CA GLU A 377 -30.17 -4.03 19.99
C GLU A 377 -29.39 -3.60 21.24
N ASP A 378 -28.48 -2.65 21.07
CA ASP A 378 -27.70 -2.07 22.16
C ASP A 378 -28.16 -0.62 22.40
N ARG A 379 -29.30 -0.49 23.10
CA ARG A 379 -29.91 0.79 23.47
C ARG A 379 -29.00 1.69 24.34
N LEU A 380 -27.93 1.15 24.91
CA LEU A 380 -26.99 1.87 25.76
C LEU A 380 -25.68 2.22 25.03
N ALA A 381 -25.40 1.61 23.85
CA ALA A 381 -24.15 1.80 23.11
C ALA A 381 -23.81 3.26 22.86
N LEU A 382 -24.82 4.06 22.53
CA LEU A 382 -24.61 5.48 22.27
C LEU A 382 -24.44 6.30 23.55
N LYS A 383 -25.30 6.06 24.54
CA LYS A 383 -25.31 6.81 25.81
C LYS A 383 -24.01 6.60 26.60
N ILE A 384 -23.45 5.38 26.58
CA ILE A 384 -22.21 5.05 27.30
C ILE A 384 -20.96 5.72 26.71
N LEU A 385 -21.00 6.21 25.46
CA LEU A 385 -19.87 6.94 24.86
C LEU A 385 -19.65 8.33 25.47
N GLY A 386 -20.74 8.94 25.95
CA GLY A 386 -20.75 10.26 26.58
C GLY A 386 -20.44 11.44 25.65
N GLY A 387 -20.82 12.63 26.09
CA GLY A 387 -20.40 13.96 25.60
C GLY A 387 -20.07 14.06 24.11
N ALA A 388 -18.79 14.31 23.82
CA ALA A 388 -18.29 14.57 22.47
C ALA A 388 -18.34 13.36 21.52
N ASN A 389 -18.16 12.14 22.04
CA ASN A 389 -18.17 10.92 21.22
C ASN A 389 -19.59 10.57 20.77
N GLU A 390 -20.58 10.70 21.67
CA GLU A 390 -21.99 10.56 21.31
C GLU A 390 -22.37 11.59 20.24
N ALA A 391 -21.99 12.87 20.44
CA ALA A 391 -22.27 13.93 19.48
C ALA A 391 -21.63 13.66 18.11
N ALA A 392 -20.39 13.16 18.07
CA ALA A 392 -19.69 12.80 16.84
C ALA A 392 -20.47 11.75 16.03
N VAL A 393 -20.87 10.64 16.67
CA VAL A 393 -21.64 9.57 16.00
C VAL A 393 -22.98 10.08 15.49
N ARG A 394 -23.70 10.88 16.27
CA ARG A 394 -24.99 11.45 15.86
C ARG A 394 -24.87 12.43 14.70
N SER A 395 -23.82 13.26 14.70
CA SER A 395 -23.66 14.32 13.71
C SER A 395 -23.28 13.78 12.32
N ASN A 396 -22.57 12.65 12.25
CA ASN A 396 -22.14 12.06 10.99
C ASN A 396 -22.05 10.53 11.07
N PRO A 397 -23.19 9.81 11.16
CA PRO A 397 -23.17 8.35 11.21
C PRO A 397 -22.58 7.75 9.93
N GLY A 398 -22.72 8.43 8.77
CA GLY A 398 -22.16 7.99 7.49
C GLY A 398 -20.63 7.82 7.48
N HIS A 399 -19.92 8.46 8.40
CA HIS A 399 -18.49 8.24 8.62
C HIS A 399 -18.14 6.76 8.85
N TYR A 400 -19.07 6.00 9.43
CA TYR A 400 -18.86 4.58 9.73
C TYR A 400 -19.41 3.64 8.65
N ASP A 401 -20.07 4.11 7.58
CA ASP A 401 -20.75 3.23 6.61
C ASP A 401 -19.90 2.80 5.39
N ASP A 402 -18.68 3.31 5.35
CA ASP A 402 -17.51 2.79 4.65
C ASP A 402 -17.38 1.25 4.67
N PRO A 403 -17.10 0.51 3.56
CA PRO A 403 -16.95 -0.96 3.55
C PRO A 403 -16.03 -1.54 4.62
N LEU A 404 -14.91 -0.89 4.94
CA LEU A 404 -14.01 -1.37 5.99
C LEU A 404 -14.67 -1.19 7.37
N SER A 405 -15.17 0.01 7.68
CA SER A 405 -15.92 0.29 8.91
C SER A 405 -17.19 -0.53 9.04
N LYS A 406 -17.89 -0.82 7.95
CA LYS A 406 -19.06 -1.69 7.89
C LYS A 406 -18.70 -3.13 8.16
N GLY A 407 -17.63 -3.64 7.54
CA GLY A 407 -17.10 -4.97 7.85
C GLY A 407 -16.73 -5.13 9.32
N LEU A 408 -16.02 -4.14 9.88
CA LEU A 408 -15.71 -4.10 11.32
C LEU A 408 -16.95 -3.99 12.18
N ARG A 409 -17.90 -3.12 11.82
CA ARG A 409 -19.16 -2.94 12.54
C ARG A 409 -19.95 -4.23 12.59
N MET A 410 -20.11 -4.89 11.44
CA MET A 410 -20.82 -6.18 11.32
C MET A 410 -20.11 -7.27 12.14
N SER A 411 -18.79 -7.37 12.05
CA SER A 411 -18.02 -8.29 12.90
C SER A 411 -18.26 -8.05 14.39
N VAL A 412 -18.23 -6.78 14.82
CA VAL A 412 -18.47 -6.37 16.22
C VAL A 412 -19.87 -6.73 16.71
N VAL A 413 -20.92 -6.41 15.94
CA VAL A 413 -22.30 -6.62 16.39
C VAL A 413 -22.70 -8.08 16.31
N VAL A 414 -22.21 -8.82 15.31
CA VAL A 414 -22.50 -10.25 15.15
C VAL A 414 -21.81 -11.07 16.24
N ARG A 415 -20.54 -10.80 16.55
CA ARG A 415 -19.86 -11.55 17.64
C ARG A 415 -20.53 -11.34 18.99
N SER A 416 -20.97 -10.12 19.28
CA SER A 416 -21.75 -9.82 20.50
C SER A 416 -23.11 -10.52 20.46
N ARG A 417 -23.84 -10.42 19.35
CA ARG A 417 -25.16 -11.05 19.21
C ARG A 417 -25.09 -12.58 19.35
N TYR A 418 -24.10 -13.21 18.72
CA TYR A 418 -23.90 -14.66 18.79
C TYR A 418 -23.58 -15.11 20.22
N ALA A 419 -22.65 -14.43 20.91
CA ALA A 419 -22.33 -14.75 22.30
C ALA A 419 -23.56 -14.60 23.22
N GLU A 420 -24.38 -13.57 23.01
CA GLU A 420 -25.63 -13.41 23.76
C GLU A 420 -26.67 -14.50 23.47
N ASP A 421 -26.81 -14.92 22.21
CA ASP A 421 -27.76 -15.97 21.86
C ASP A 421 -27.33 -17.33 22.45
N GLU A 422 -26.05 -17.65 22.43
CA GLU A 422 -25.50 -18.84 23.10
C GLU A 422 -25.61 -18.74 24.63
N TRP A 423 -25.36 -17.56 25.21
CA TRP A 423 -25.62 -17.30 26.63
C TRP A 423 -27.09 -17.54 26.99
N ARG A 424 -28.05 -17.01 26.23
CA ARG A 424 -29.49 -17.24 26.46
C ARG A 424 -29.86 -18.72 26.37
N LYS A 425 -29.19 -19.50 25.51
CA LYS A 425 -29.35 -20.97 25.46
C LYS A 425 -28.81 -21.62 26.73
N ALA A 426 -27.60 -21.26 27.17
CA ALA A 426 -27.00 -21.76 28.41
C ALA A 426 -27.85 -21.42 29.65
N ALA A 427 -28.36 -20.19 29.74
CA ALA A 427 -29.20 -19.74 30.85
C ALA A 427 -30.53 -20.51 30.94
N ARG A 428 -31.11 -20.90 29.79
CA ARG A 428 -32.30 -21.79 29.76
C ARG A 428 -31.99 -23.21 30.24
N ASN A 429 -30.74 -23.63 30.17
CA ASN A 429 -30.23 -24.91 30.69
C ASN A 429 -29.65 -24.77 32.11
N ASP A 430 -30.17 -23.82 32.89
CA ASP A 430 -29.85 -23.58 34.30
C ASP A 430 -28.39 -23.14 34.59
N VAL A 431 -27.65 -22.67 33.58
CA VAL A 431 -26.37 -21.98 33.81
C VAL A 431 -26.65 -20.62 34.43
N ARG A 432 -26.08 -20.34 35.61
CA ARG A 432 -26.41 -19.13 36.41
C ARG A 432 -25.28 -18.09 36.51
N GLN A 433 -24.09 -18.42 36.01
CA GLN A 433 -22.92 -17.56 36.05
C GLN A 433 -22.54 -17.14 34.63
N TYR A 434 -22.48 -15.84 34.39
CA TYR A 434 -22.00 -15.29 33.13
C TYR A 434 -20.72 -14.48 33.37
N VAL A 435 -19.65 -14.82 32.68
CA VAL A 435 -18.35 -14.15 32.77
C VAL A 435 -18.04 -13.46 31.44
N ILE A 436 -17.84 -12.15 31.47
CA ILE A 436 -17.46 -11.34 30.32
C ILE A 436 -15.98 -11.00 30.45
N LEU A 437 -15.15 -11.65 29.64
CA LEU A 437 -13.70 -11.49 29.60
C LEU A 437 -13.32 -10.34 28.66
N GLY A 438 -12.59 -9.35 29.19
CA GLY A 438 -12.28 -8.09 28.49
C GLY A 438 -13.53 -7.26 28.26
N ALA A 439 -14.29 -7.01 29.34
CA ALA A 439 -15.61 -6.41 29.27
C ALA A 439 -15.65 -5.02 28.64
N GLY A 440 -14.55 -4.25 28.66
CA GLY A 440 -14.45 -2.93 28.06
C GLY A 440 -15.68 -2.05 28.33
N LEU A 441 -16.27 -1.52 27.27
CA LEU A 441 -17.57 -0.83 27.32
C LEU A 441 -18.76 -1.72 26.92
N ASP A 442 -18.70 -3.05 27.07
CA ASP A 442 -19.87 -3.92 26.88
C ASP A 442 -21.01 -3.47 27.80
N THR A 443 -22.22 -3.34 27.26
CA THR A 443 -23.38 -2.90 28.00
C THR A 443 -24.30 -4.05 28.46
N TYR A 444 -23.89 -5.34 28.34
CA TYR A 444 -24.80 -6.49 28.50
C TYR A 444 -25.47 -6.49 29.87
N ALA A 445 -24.65 -6.42 30.91
CA ALA A 445 -25.11 -6.40 32.29
C ALA A 445 -26.10 -5.26 32.57
N TYR A 446 -26.03 -4.15 31.84
CA TYR A 446 -26.84 -2.96 32.08
C TYR A 446 -28.11 -2.93 31.19
N ARG A 447 -28.13 -3.66 30.08
CA ARG A 447 -29.29 -3.78 29.18
C ARG A 447 -30.17 -4.98 29.49
N GLU A 448 -29.57 -6.12 29.86
CA GLU A 448 -30.22 -7.39 30.13
C GLU A 448 -29.54 -8.10 31.32
N ASN A 449 -30.18 -8.09 32.50
CA ASN A 449 -29.62 -8.68 33.73
C ASN A 449 -30.49 -9.75 34.38
N HIS A 450 -31.69 -9.99 33.87
CA HIS A 450 -32.70 -10.81 34.56
C HIS A 450 -32.44 -12.32 34.50
N GLN A 451 -31.61 -12.79 33.57
CA GLN A 451 -31.39 -14.22 33.31
C GLN A 451 -30.22 -14.81 34.10
N ALA A 452 -29.18 -14.00 34.37
CA ALA A 452 -28.03 -14.40 35.19
C ALA A 452 -28.31 -14.16 36.68
N ARG A 453 -27.88 -15.07 37.55
CA ARG A 453 -27.82 -14.78 39.00
C ARG A 453 -26.57 -14.01 39.37
N ARG A 454 -25.45 -14.28 38.68
CA ARG A 454 -24.15 -13.63 38.89
C ARG A 454 -23.52 -13.31 37.54
N ILE A 455 -23.20 -12.04 37.32
CA ILE A 455 -22.45 -11.57 36.16
C ILE A 455 -21.08 -11.09 36.65
N PHE A 456 -20.02 -11.50 35.98
CA PHE A 456 -18.66 -11.08 36.26
C PHE A 456 -18.09 -10.34 35.06
N GLU A 457 -17.64 -9.10 35.24
CA GLU A 457 -16.89 -8.37 34.20
C GLU A 457 -15.40 -8.37 34.55
N VAL A 458 -14.60 -9.07 33.75
CA VAL A 458 -13.15 -9.17 33.92
C VAL A 458 -12.48 -8.19 32.96
N ASP A 459 -11.68 -7.26 33.46
CA ASP A 459 -10.88 -6.33 32.64
C ASP A 459 -9.80 -5.65 33.49
N LEU A 460 -8.92 -4.88 32.86
CA LEU A 460 -7.92 -4.08 33.55
C LEU A 460 -8.57 -3.10 34.53
N PRO A 461 -7.94 -2.86 35.69
CA PRO A 461 -8.44 -1.90 36.68
C PRO A 461 -8.79 -0.52 36.10
N ALA A 462 -7.92 0.00 35.23
CA ALA A 462 -8.11 1.29 34.57
C ALA A 462 -9.30 1.30 33.60
N THR A 463 -9.50 0.23 32.81
CA THR A 463 -10.64 0.10 31.89
C THR A 463 -11.96 0.08 32.68
N GLN A 464 -12.00 -0.67 33.79
CA GLN A 464 -13.20 -0.73 34.63
C GLN A 464 -13.50 0.61 35.31
N GLN A 465 -12.47 1.31 35.77
CA GLN A 465 -12.65 2.66 36.32
C GLN A 465 -13.25 3.59 35.27
N TRP A 466 -12.68 3.61 34.06
CA TRP A 466 -13.20 4.42 32.96
C TRP A 466 -14.65 4.06 32.61
N LYS A 467 -14.99 2.76 32.54
CA LYS A 467 -16.37 2.31 32.32
C LYS A 467 -17.32 2.84 33.39
N ARG A 468 -16.96 2.76 34.67
CA ARG A 468 -17.78 3.27 35.78
C ARG A 468 -18.00 4.78 35.70
N GLU A 469 -16.98 5.53 35.30
CA GLU A 469 -17.08 6.97 35.05
C GLU A 469 -18.05 7.25 33.89
N CYS A 470 -17.96 6.52 32.78
CA CYS A 470 -18.91 6.61 31.67
C CYS A 470 -20.34 6.29 32.09
N LEU A 471 -20.55 5.20 32.84
CA LEU A 471 -21.88 4.79 33.33
C LEU A 471 -22.47 5.84 34.27
N SER A 472 -21.67 6.39 35.18
CA SER A 472 -22.11 7.44 36.11
C SER A 472 -22.45 8.73 35.37
N ALA A 473 -21.61 9.17 34.42
CA ALA A 473 -21.88 10.34 33.61
C ALA A 473 -23.11 10.16 32.70
N ALA A 474 -23.35 8.93 32.25
CA ALA A 474 -24.51 8.55 31.46
C ALA A 474 -25.75 8.27 32.30
N ASP A 475 -25.74 8.37 33.63
CA ASP A 475 -26.88 8.00 34.48
C ASP A 475 -27.42 6.60 34.12
N ILE A 476 -26.52 5.61 34.10
CA ILE A 476 -26.81 4.20 33.86
C ILE A 476 -26.55 3.44 35.16
N GLU A 477 -27.61 2.84 35.72
CA GLU A 477 -27.52 2.09 36.97
C GLU A 477 -26.71 0.80 36.82
N ILE A 478 -25.87 0.53 37.82
CA ILE A 478 -25.10 -0.71 37.93
C ILE A 478 -25.98 -1.75 38.63
N PRO A 479 -26.29 -2.90 38.01
CA PRO A 479 -27.17 -3.89 38.61
C PRO A 479 -26.49 -4.62 39.77
N ALA A 480 -27.28 -5.01 40.78
CA ALA A 480 -26.77 -5.76 41.95
C ALA A 480 -26.22 -7.16 41.61
N SER A 481 -26.56 -7.71 40.44
CA SER A 481 -26.06 -8.99 39.96
C SER A 481 -24.67 -8.92 39.34
N LEU A 482 -24.14 -7.72 39.07
CA LEU A 482 -22.83 -7.51 38.46
C LEU A 482 -21.72 -7.37 39.50
N THR A 483 -20.65 -8.14 39.32
CA THR A 483 -19.40 -8.04 40.08
C THR A 483 -18.26 -7.69 39.13
N TYR A 484 -17.52 -6.62 39.44
CA TYR A 484 -16.31 -6.25 38.70
C TYR A 484 -15.11 -7.05 39.20
N VAL A 485 -14.32 -7.59 38.28
CA VAL A 485 -13.15 -8.44 38.55
C VAL A 485 -11.92 -7.79 37.93
N PRO A 486 -11.20 -6.92 38.65
CA PRO A 486 -10.03 -6.22 38.10
C PRO A 486 -8.87 -7.21 37.90
N MET A 487 -8.40 -7.35 36.66
CA MET A 487 -7.39 -8.36 36.30
C MET A 487 -6.64 -7.98 35.01
N ASP A 488 -5.34 -8.25 34.95
CA ASP A 488 -4.55 -8.26 33.73
C ASP A 488 -4.33 -9.69 33.21
N PHE A 489 -4.75 -9.97 31.97
CA PHE A 489 -4.62 -11.29 31.34
C PHE A 489 -3.17 -11.76 31.15
N GLU A 490 -2.19 -10.85 31.12
CA GLU A 490 -0.78 -11.23 30.93
C GLU A 490 -0.02 -11.44 32.23
N HIS A 491 -0.53 -10.91 33.34
CA HIS A 491 0.20 -10.86 34.62
C HIS A 491 -0.55 -11.54 35.79
N ASP A 492 -1.86 -11.71 35.69
CA ASP A 492 -2.70 -12.33 36.71
C ASP A 492 -3.25 -13.69 36.24
N THR A 493 -3.68 -14.52 37.19
CA THR A 493 -4.38 -15.78 36.90
C THR A 493 -5.89 -15.62 37.01
N LEU A 494 -6.62 -16.00 35.95
CA LEU A 494 -8.08 -15.87 35.88
C LEU A 494 -8.77 -16.64 37.01
N ALA A 495 -8.22 -17.80 37.36
CA ALA A 495 -8.70 -18.65 38.44
C ALA A 495 -8.75 -17.92 39.79
N ARG A 496 -7.67 -17.18 40.13
CA ARG A 496 -7.56 -16.45 41.39
C ARG A 496 -8.54 -15.29 41.43
N ALA A 497 -8.53 -14.46 40.39
CA ALA A 497 -9.35 -13.25 40.33
C ALA A 497 -10.85 -13.56 40.41
N LEU A 498 -11.32 -14.59 39.68
CA LEU A 498 -12.71 -15.02 39.74
C LEU A 498 -13.09 -15.63 41.09
N ALA A 499 -12.23 -16.46 41.68
CA ALA A 499 -12.49 -17.05 42.99
C ALA A 499 -12.63 -15.98 44.09
N GLU A 500 -11.75 -14.97 44.09
CA GLU A 500 -11.82 -13.81 45.01
C GLU A 500 -13.11 -12.99 44.81
N ALA A 501 -13.63 -12.93 43.58
CA ALA A 501 -14.89 -12.27 43.26
C ALA A 501 -16.15 -13.09 43.58
N GLY A 502 -15.99 -14.33 44.08
CA GLY A 502 -17.12 -15.21 44.43
C GLY A 502 -17.65 -16.08 43.29
N PHE A 503 -16.89 -16.26 42.22
CA PHE A 503 -17.18 -17.25 41.18
C PHE A 503 -17.12 -18.68 41.74
N ARG A 504 -18.06 -19.52 41.31
CA ARG A 504 -18.18 -20.92 41.74
C ARG A 504 -17.78 -21.85 40.61
N LYS A 505 -16.54 -22.32 40.64
CA LYS A 505 -15.98 -23.24 39.62
C LYS A 505 -16.71 -24.60 39.58
N ASP A 506 -17.31 -24.99 40.70
CA ASP A 506 -18.13 -26.19 40.89
C ASP A 506 -19.54 -26.07 40.28
N GLU A 507 -19.94 -24.89 39.81
CA GLU A 507 -21.21 -24.64 39.12
C GLU A 507 -20.96 -24.29 37.64
N PRO A 508 -21.81 -24.73 36.70
CA PRO A 508 -21.66 -24.38 35.29
C PRO A 508 -21.63 -22.86 35.06
N ALA A 509 -20.76 -22.43 34.14
CA ALA A 509 -20.60 -21.02 33.79
C ALA A 509 -20.46 -20.82 32.29
N PHE A 510 -20.97 -19.70 31.80
CA PHE A 510 -20.80 -19.28 30.42
C PHE A 510 -19.79 -18.13 30.35
N PHE A 511 -18.89 -18.17 29.39
CA PHE A 511 -17.83 -17.19 29.18
C PHE A 511 -17.99 -16.55 27.79
N SER A 512 -18.03 -15.22 27.72
CA SER A 512 -17.85 -14.49 26.46
C SER A 512 -16.50 -13.79 26.47
N TRP A 513 -15.69 -13.99 25.45
CA TRP A 513 -14.35 -13.42 25.36
C TRP A 513 -14.13 -12.77 24.00
N LEU A 514 -14.60 -11.53 23.86
CA LEU A 514 -14.80 -10.88 22.57
C LEU A 514 -13.85 -9.70 22.36
N GLY A 515 -13.09 -9.73 21.28
CA GLY A 515 -12.14 -8.70 20.90
C GLY A 515 -10.91 -8.63 21.80
N VAL A 516 -10.50 -9.76 22.39
CA VAL A 516 -9.37 -9.81 23.34
C VAL A 516 -8.25 -10.72 22.87
N SER A 517 -8.58 -11.94 22.44
CA SER A 517 -7.60 -13.00 22.09
C SER A 517 -6.50 -12.52 21.14
N VAL A 518 -6.86 -11.68 20.16
CA VAL A 518 -5.94 -11.14 19.14
C VAL A 518 -4.80 -10.29 19.72
N TYR A 519 -4.97 -9.75 20.93
CA TYR A 519 -3.98 -8.90 21.61
C TYR A 519 -3.12 -9.65 22.63
N LEU A 520 -3.37 -10.94 22.84
CA LEU A 520 -2.67 -11.78 23.82
C LEU A 520 -1.69 -12.71 23.11
N GLU A 521 -0.66 -13.13 23.84
CA GLU A 521 0.21 -14.23 23.40
C GLU A 521 -0.57 -15.56 23.40
N GLU A 522 -0.21 -16.47 22.49
CA GLU A 522 -0.90 -17.76 22.36
C GLU A 522 -0.97 -18.54 23.69
N GLU A 523 0.10 -18.53 24.49
CA GLU A 523 0.12 -19.25 25.76
C GLU A 523 -0.86 -18.69 26.80
N ALA A 524 -1.05 -17.37 26.85
CA ALA A 524 -2.06 -16.74 27.71
C ALA A 524 -3.49 -17.11 27.28
N ILE A 525 -3.68 -17.30 25.96
CA ILE A 525 -4.94 -17.80 25.41
C ILE A 525 -5.21 -19.23 25.89
N LEU A 526 -4.22 -20.10 25.75
CA LEU A 526 -4.32 -21.50 26.15
C LEU A 526 -4.48 -21.65 27.68
N GLU A 527 -3.82 -20.82 28.49
CA GLU A 527 -3.99 -20.83 29.95
C GLU A 527 -5.42 -20.49 30.37
N THR A 528 -6.00 -19.44 29.77
CA THR A 528 -7.40 -19.07 30.00
C THR A 528 -8.35 -20.21 29.61
N LEU A 529 -8.12 -20.84 28.46
CA LEU A 529 -8.92 -21.97 28.00
C LEU A 529 -8.77 -23.21 28.89
N ARG A 530 -7.56 -23.50 29.42
CA ARG A 530 -7.34 -24.58 30.40
C ARG A 530 -8.12 -24.34 31.69
N PHE A 531 -8.18 -23.09 32.16
CA PHE A 531 -8.99 -22.76 33.33
C PHE A 531 -10.48 -23.03 33.05
N ILE A 532 -11.00 -22.56 31.92
CA ILE A 532 -12.39 -22.78 31.54
C ILE A 532 -12.69 -24.28 31.41
N ALA A 533 -11.82 -25.04 30.74
CA ALA A 533 -11.94 -26.51 30.60
C ALA A 533 -12.02 -27.25 31.94
N SER A 534 -11.47 -26.65 33.01
CA SER A 534 -11.48 -27.23 34.35
C SER A 534 -12.74 -26.90 35.17
N CYS A 535 -13.66 -26.10 34.65
CA CYS A 535 -14.94 -25.75 35.30
C CYS A 535 -15.94 -26.92 35.24
N ALA A 536 -17.06 -26.78 35.95
CA ALA A 536 -18.11 -27.81 35.97
C ALA A 536 -18.64 -28.15 34.55
N PRO A 537 -18.99 -29.43 34.29
CA PRO A 537 -19.58 -29.84 33.02
C PRO A 537 -20.80 -28.99 32.64
N GLY A 538 -20.93 -28.67 31.35
CA GLY A 538 -21.92 -27.71 30.85
C GLY A 538 -21.48 -26.26 30.91
N SER A 539 -20.26 -25.97 31.39
CA SER A 539 -19.62 -24.67 31.17
C SER A 539 -19.28 -24.50 29.69
N ALA A 540 -19.35 -23.27 29.19
CA ALA A 540 -19.10 -23.01 27.77
C ALA A 540 -18.42 -21.66 27.55
N VAL A 541 -17.66 -21.53 26.46
CA VAL A 541 -17.02 -20.29 26.04
C VAL A 541 -17.31 -19.97 24.59
N VAL A 542 -17.60 -18.69 24.33
CA VAL A 542 -17.60 -18.10 23.00
C VAL A 542 -16.49 -17.05 22.93
N PHE A 543 -15.58 -17.20 21.98
CA PHE A 543 -14.52 -16.21 21.73
C PHE A 543 -14.28 -16.00 20.24
N ASP A 544 -13.90 -14.78 19.84
CA ASP A 544 -13.46 -14.51 18.47
C ASP A 544 -11.95 -14.66 18.34
N TYR A 545 -11.50 -14.97 17.12
CA TYR A 545 -10.10 -15.01 16.75
C TYR A 545 -9.94 -14.56 15.30
N VAL A 546 -8.70 -14.23 14.92
CA VAL A 546 -8.35 -13.89 13.53
C VAL A 546 -7.67 -15.07 12.86
N VAL A 547 -8.02 -15.28 11.58
CA VAL A 547 -7.51 -16.41 10.80
C VAL A 547 -6.11 -16.11 10.27
N THR A 548 -5.24 -17.12 10.26
CA THR A 548 -3.88 -16.98 9.72
C THR A 548 -3.89 -16.35 8.32
N PRO A 549 -3.12 -15.26 8.06
CA PRO A 549 -3.19 -14.49 6.82
C PRO A 549 -3.06 -15.33 5.55
N SER A 550 -2.22 -16.37 5.57
CA SER A 550 -1.98 -17.26 4.43
C SER A 550 -3.22 -18.02 3.97
N LEU A 551 -4.21 -18.22 4.85
CA LEU A 551 -5.46 -18.94 4.58
C LEU A 551 -6.58 -18.03 4.04
N LEU A 552 -6.36 -16.71 4.02
CA LEU A 552 -7.35 -15.73 3.57
C LEU A 552 -7.25 -15.44 2.07
N ALA A 553 -8.40 -15.12 1.47
CA ALA A 553 -8.44 -14.59 0.12
C ALA A 553 -7.69 -13.24 0.03
N PRO A 554 -7.12 -12.86 -1.13
CA PRO A 554 -6.27 -11.67 -1.24
C PRO A 554 -6.89 -10.38 -0.69
N MET A 555 -8.18 -10.13 -0.96
CA MET A 555 -8.89 -8.94 -0.47
C MET A 555 -9.18 -8.99 1.03
N GLU A 556 -9.40 -10.16 1.61
CA GLU A 556 -9.68 -10.32 3.05
C GLU A 556 -8.40 -10.20 3.86
N ARG A 557 -7.32 -10.85 3.40
CA ARG A 557 -5.96 -10.65 3.93
C ARG A 557 -5.64 -9.18 3.97
N LEU A 558 -6.09 -8.47 2.93
CA LEU A 558 -5.78 -7.08 2.84
C LEU A 558 -6.51 -6.18 3.83
N GLY A 559 -7.83 -6.31 3.89
CA GLY A 559 -8.62 -5.60 4.90
C GLY A 559 -8.08 -5.88 6.30
N MET A 560 -7.67 -7.12 6.55
CA MET A 560 -7.05 -7.53 7.81
C MET A 560 -5.71 -6.81 8.08
N GLU A 561 -4.80 -6.73 7.10
CA GLU A 561 -3.52 -6.03 7.27
C GLU A 561 -3.68 -4.54 7.56
N LEU A 562 -4.65 -3.88 6.91
CA LEU A 562 -4.96 -2.47 7.17
C LEU A 562 -5.47 -2.26 8.59
N VAL A 563 -6.36 -3.14 9.06
CA VAL A 563 -6.86 -3.11 10.44
C VAL A 563 -5.72 -3.37 11.44
N ARG A 564 -4.88 -4.37 11.17
CA ARG A 564 -3.72 -4.73 12.00
C ARG A 564 -2.73 -3.57 12.13
N ALA A 565 -2.42 -2.88 11.04
CA ALA A 565 -1.54 -1.71 11.06
C ALA A 565 -2.15 -0.58 11.91
N ARG A 566 -3.45 -0.31 11.75
CA ARG A 566 -4.12 0.77 12.47
C ARG A 566 -4.21 0.53 13.99
N VAL A 567 -4.44 -0.69 14.43
CA VAL A 567 -4.48 -0.99 15.87
C VAL A 567 -3.10 -0.97 16.51
N ALA A 568 -2.06 -1.41 15.79
CA ALA A 568 -0.67 -1.33 16.24
C ALA A 568 -0.23 0.13 16.45
N GLU A 569 -0.60 1.03 15.54
CA GLU A 569 -0.35 2.47 15.66
C GLU A 569 -1.00 3.10 16.91
N ASN A 570 -2.16 2.59 17.32
CA ASN A 570 -2.85 3.01 18.54
C ASN A 570 -2.28 2.36 19.82
N GLY A 571 -1.16 1.65 19.74
CA GLY A 571 -0.53 0.97 20.87
C GLY A 571 -1.13 -0.39 21.22
N GLU A 572 -1.96 -0.96 20.34
CA GLU A 572 -2.65 -2.24 20.56
C GLU A 572 -2.33 -3.22 19.41
N PRO A 573 -1.07 -3.67 19.24
CA PRO A 573 -0.69 -4.57 18.16
C PRO A 573 -1.32 -5.96 18.32
N TRP A 574 -1.77 -6.54 17.21
CA TRP A 574 -2.22 -7.93 17.20
C TRP A 574 -1.02 -8.89 17.29
N LYS A 575 -1.10 -9.80 18.25
CA LYS A 575 -0.04 -10.74 18.62
C LYS A 575 -0.27 -12.15 18.07
N THR A 576 -1.52 -12.61 18.00
CA THR A 576 -1.83 -14.00 17.64
C THR A 576 -2.91 -14.10 16.56
N ASP A 577 -2.71 -15.06 15.65
CA ASP A 577 -3.68 -15.56 14.68
C ASP A 577 -3.71 -17.09 14.73
N PHE A 578 -4.78 -17.71 14.21
CA PHE A 578 -4.94 -19.17 14.25
C PHE A 578 -5.36 -19.77 12.91
N ASP A 579 -4.85 -20.97 12.65
CA ASP A 579 -5.47 -21.91 11.73
C ASP A 579 -6.75 -22.49 12.39
N PRO A 580 -7.92 -22.37 11.76
CA PRO A 580 -9.19 -22.83 12.34
C PRO A 580 -9.22 -24.32 12.70
N ALA A 581 -8.63 -25.19 11.88
CA ALA A 581 -8.63 -26.63 12.13
C ALA A 581 -7.68 -26.97 13.29
N SER A 582 -6.47 -26.39 13.28
CA SER A 582 -5.52 -26.58 14.38
C SER A 582 -6.06 -26.10 15.72
N LEU A 583 -6.79 -24.98 15.75
CA LEU A 583 -7.37 -24.45 16.98
C LEU A 583 -8.44 -25.37 17.57
N VAL A 584 -9.30 -25.98 16.74
CA VAL A 584 -10.29 -26.98 17.20
C VAL A 584 -9.61 -28.15 17.90
N ASP A 585 -8.55 -28.70 17.29
CA ASP A 585 -7.80 -29.82 17.87
C ASP A 585 -7.11 -29.44 19.17
N LYS A 586 -6.51 -28.24 19.23
CA LYS A 586 -5.91 -27.68 20.45
C LYS A 586 -6.95 -27.59 21.56
N ILE A 587 -8.13 -27.02 21.31
CA ILE A 587 -9.18 -26.86 22.34
C ILE A 587 -9.68 -28.21 22.85
N ARG A 588 -9.91 -29.19 21.97
CA ARG A 588 -10.29 -30.55 22.40
C ARG A 588 -9.22 -31.18 23.29
N SER A 589 -7.94 -30.95 22.99
CA SER A 589 -6.83 -31.47 23.81
C SER A 589 -6.78 -30.87 25.23
N LEU A 590 -7.39 -29.69 25.45
CA LEU A 590 -7.47 -29.05 26.76
C LEU A 590 -8.57 -29.61 27.68
N GLY A 591 -9.45 -30.48 27.16
CA GLY A 591 -10.51 -31.12 27.96
C GLY A 591 -11.94 -30.65 27.65
N PHE A 592 -12.15 -29.83 26.62
CA PHE A 592 -13.49 -29.51 26.13
C PHE A 592 -14.09 -30.71 25.39
N SER A 593 -15.34 -31.05 25.70
CA SER A 593 -16.10 -32.11 25.00
C SER A 593 -16.55 -31.68 23.60
N GLU A 594 -16.82 -30.39 23.40
CA GLU A 594 -17.14 -29.81 22.09
C GLU A 594 -16.25 -28.60 21.78
N ALA A 595 -15.88 -28.45 20.51
CA ALA A 595 -15.15 -27.30 19.99
C ALA A 595 -15.59 -27.04 18.55
N ASN A 596 -16.40 -26.00 18.37
CA ASN A 596 -17.07 -25.68 17.12
C ASN A 596 -16.53 -24.36 16.57
N ASN A 597 -15.78 -24.46 15.46
CA ASN A 597 -15.42 -23.28 14.67
C ASN A 597 -16.65 -22.80 13.90
N VAL A 598 -17.19 -21.65 14.27
CA VAL A 598 -18.36 -21.04 13.66
C VAL A 598 -17.92 -20.25 12.43
N SER A 599 -18.34 -20.71 11.25
CA SER A 599 -17.89 -20.13 9.99
C SER A 599 -18.63 -18.83 9.65
N PRO A 600 -18.03 -17.94 8.83
CA PRO A 600 -18.72 -16.77 8.31
C PRO A 600 -20.00 -17.11 7.56
N GLU A 601 -20.04 -18.23 6.84
CA GLU A 601 -21.24 -18.70 6.13
C GLU A 601 -22.37 -18.98 7.12
N SER A 602 -22.10 -19.71 8.20
CA SER A 602 -23.11 -19.96 9.25
C SER A 602 -23.60 -18.65 9.88
N LEU A 603 -22.69 -17.73 10.21
CA LEU A 603 -23.08 -16.44 10.79
C LEU A 603 -23.87 -15.58 9.81
N ASN A 604 -23.52 -15.62 8.52
CA ASN A 604 -24.27 -14.93 7.47
C ASN A 604 -25.69 -15.49 7.33
N ASP A 605 -25.85 -16.81 7.36
CA ASP A 605 -27.14 -17.45 7.21
C ASP A 605 -28.05 -17.18 8.42
N ILE A 606 -27.48 -17.06 9.62
CA ILE A 606 -28.22 -16.76 10.86
C ILE A 606 -28.56 -15.27 10.97
N TYR A 607 -27.59 -14.36 10.75
CA TYR A 607 -27.71 -12.94 11.12
C TYR A 607 -27.78 -11.96 9.95
N MET A 608 -27.38 -12.36 8.74
CA MET A 608 -27.39 -11.46 7.58
C MET A 608 -28.59 -11.70 6.65
N THR A 609 -29.37 -12.76 6.90
CA THR A 609 -30.58 -13.06 6.15
C THR A 609 -31.61 -11.93 6.30
N GLY A 610 -32.07 -11.37 5.18
CA GLY A 610 -33.09 -10.31 5.17
C GLY A 610 -32.53 -8.87 5.16
N ARG A 611 -31.21 -8.70 5.19
CA ARG A 611 -30.60 -7.38 4.98
C ARG A 611 -30.87 -6.85 3.57
N LYS A 612 -31.22 -5.57 3.47
CA LYS A 612 -31.55 -4.90 2.20
C LYS A 612 -30.32 -4.58 1.34
N ASP A 613 -29.15 -4.48 1.95
CA ASP A 613 -27.90 -4.07 1.30
C ASP A 613 -27.08 -5.26 0.76
N GLY A 614 -27.53 -6.50 0.97
CA GLY A 614 -26.84 -7.71 0.51
C GLY A 614 -25.46 -7.94 1.14
N PHE A 615 -25.12 -7.23 2.22
CA PHE A 615 -23.81 -7.38 2.87
C PHE A 615 -23.63 -8.79 3.43
N ARG A 616 -22.45 -9.39 3.19
CA ARG A 616 -22.02 -10.66 3.80
C ARG A 616 -20.67 -10.47 4.48
N MET A 617 -20.52 -11.05 5.67
CA MET A 617 -19.25 -11.08 6.39
C MET A 617 -18.22 -11.95 5.67
N GLY A 618 -16.97 -11.48 5.66
CA GLY A 618 -15.80 -12.24 5.20
C GLY A 618 -15.20 -13.13 6.28
N GLY A 619 -14.11 -13.82 5.93
CA GLY A 619 -13.47 -14.86 6.72
C GLY A 619 -12.28 -14.46 7.60
N SER A 620 -11.92 -13.17 7.66
CA SER A 620 -10.75 -12.70 8.41
C SER A 620 -10.86 -12.88 9.93
N SER A 621 -12.08 -12.89 10.47
CA SER A 621 -12.38 -13.19 11.87
C SER A 621 -13.45 -14.27 11.96
N ARG A 622 -13.30 -15.16 12.95
CA ARG A 622 -14.21 -16.27 13.21
C ARG A 622 -14.54 -16.35 14.69
N LEU A 623 -15.59 -17.12 15.02
CA LEU A 623 -15.96 -17.42 16.39
C LEU A 623 -15.66 -18.88 16.70
N MET A 624 -15.26 -19.14 17.93
CA MET A 624 -15.13 -20.46 18.50
C MET A 624 -16.16 -20.60 19.62
N HIS A 625 -16.96 -21.66 19.56
CA HIS A 625 -17.85 -22.06 20.64
C HIS A 625 -17.41 -23.42 21.17
N ALA A 626 -17.01 -23.48 22.45
CA ALA A 626 -16.54 -24.70 23.09
C ALA A 626 -17.29 -24.98 24.39
N ILE A 627 -17.53 -26.26 24.68
CA ILE A 627 -18.30 -26.74 25.84
C ILE A 627 -17.46 -27.76 26.61
N VAL A 628 -17.49 -27.65 27.94
CA VAL A 628 -16.85 -28.58 28.89
C VAL A 628 -17.74 -29.78 29.11
#